data_AF-A0A1Y5T0S7-F1
#
_entry.id   AF-A0A1Y5T0S7-F1
#
_cell.length_a   1.000
_cell.length_b   1.000
_cell.length_c   1.000
_cell.angle_alpha   90.00
_cell.angle_beta   90.00
_cell.angle_gamma   90.00
#
_symmetry.space_group_name_H-M   'P 1'
#
loop_
_entity.id
_entity.type
_entity.pdbx_description
1 polymer ?
#
loop_
_entity_poly.entity_id
_entity_poly.type
_entity_poly.pdbx_seq_one_letter_code
_entity_poly.pdbx_strand_id
1 'polypeptide(L)'
;MAQIFQVVALGVATLGTGAATMTVMRGDVPDLVVPEGNWSAGTQLDGKTFDFVGADLNSGEVLTDELVFRDGTFQSSNCQIYCDFGWSDYQTKTVGDVIHFTARTACPTAPHTVVWYGTVNGDTVEVEGTWTTRRWYWTHQIVFAGSGSAAAPVPGQDVEG
;
A
#
# COMPACT_ATOMS: atom_id res chain seq x y z
N MET A 1 -35.44 -79.46 -4.01
CA MET A 1 -35.91 -78.07 -4.17
C MET A 1 -35.52 -77.28 -2.91
N ALA A 2 -35.08 -76.02 -3.11
CA ALA A 2 -34.62 -75.00 -2.14
C ALA A 2 -33.25 -75.28 -1.48
N GLN A 3 -32.12 -74.82 -2.02
CA GLN A 3 -31.53 -73.46 -2.11
C GLN A 3 -31.02 -72.86 -0.78
N ILE A 4 -29.73 -72.52 -0.82
CA ILE A 4 -28.80 -71.98 0.19
C ILE A 4 -29.12 -70.49 0.46
N PHE A 5 -28.57 -69.87 1.53
CA PHE A 5 -27.99 -68.50 1.61
C PHE A 5 -27.97 -68.05 3.10
N GLN A 6 -26.83 -68.07 3.79
CA GLN A 6 -25.71 -67.10 3.83
C GLN A 6 -25.82 -66.06 4.96
N VAL A 7 -24.77 -66.06 5.80
CA VAL A 7 -24.39 -65.12 6.86
C VAL A 7 -24.00 -63.78 6.25
N VAL A 8 -24.45 -62.65 6.82
CA VAL A 8 -23.68 -61.40 6.85
C VAL A 8 -24.05 -60.55 8.07
N ALA A 9 -23.12 -60.43 9.03
CA ALA A 9 -23.09 -59.33 9.99
C ALA A 9 -22.19 -58.23 9.42
N LEU A 10 -22.76 -57.05 9.14
CA LEU A 10 -22.02 -55.84 8.77
C LEU A 10 -22.44 -54.71 9.71
N GLY A 11 -21.77 -54.64 10.87
CA GLY A 11 -21.76 -53.43 11.68
C GLY A 11 -20.74 -52.46 11.10
N VAL A 12 -21.18 -51.58 10.21
CA VAL A 12 -20.33 -50.52 9.65
C VAL A 12 -20.09 -49.46 10.73
N ALA A 13 -18.85 -49.35 11.19
CA ALA A 13 -18.40 -48.20 11.97
C ALA A 13 -18.26 -47.00 11.03
N THR A 14 -19.20 -46.06 11.10
CA THR A 14 -19.07 -44.77 10.41
C THR A 14 -18.09 -43.90 11.18
N LEU A 15 -16.81 -43.94 10.76
CA LEU A 15 -15.83 -42.94 11.15
C LEU A 15 -16.33 -41.57 10.67
N GLY A 16 -16.70 -40.71 11.62
CA GLY A 16 -17.07 -39.33 11.33
C GLY A 16 -15.91 -38.62 10.66
N THR A 17 -16.07 -38.31 9.37
CA THR A 17 -15.14 -37.46 8.63
C THR A 17 -15.28 -36.04 9.16
N GLY A 18 -14.47 -35.69 10.15
CA GLY A 18 -14.24 -34.30 10.52
C GLY A 18 -13.60 -33.60 9.33
N ALA A 19 -14.40 -32.87 8.55
CA ALA A 19 -13.90 -31.99 7.51
C ALA A 19 -13.12 -30.86 8.19
N ALA A 20 -11.80 -31.01 8.29
CA ALA A 20 -10.92 -29.87 8.51
C ALA A 20 -11.01 -29.01 7.24
N THR A 21 -11.82 -27.97 7.27
CA THR A 21 -11.73 -26.91 6.27
C THR A 21 -10.40 -26.22 6.49
N MET A 22 -9.36 -26.69 5.79
CA MET A 22 -8.10 -25.98 5.72
C MET A 22 -8.41 -24.65 5.04
N THR A 23 -8.55 -23.60 5.85
CA THR A 23 -8.60 -22.24 5.35
C THR A 23 -7.22 -22.04 4.75
N VAL A 24 -7.14 -22.07 3.42
CA VAL A 24 -5.94 -21.66 2.70
C VAL A 24 -5.70 -20.22 3.15
N MET A 25 -4.80 -20.03 4.11
CA MET A 25 -4.33 -18.70 4.48
C MET A 25 -3.70 -18.17 3.21
N ARG A 26 -4.38 -17.22 2.54
CA ARG A 26 -3.77 -16.47 1.45
C ARG A 26 -2.52 -15.86 2.05
N GLY A 27 -1.35 -16.33 1.61
CA GLY A 27 -0.06 -15.90 2.15
C GLY A 27 0.04 -14.39 2.16
N ASP A 28 0.76 -13.84 3.13
CA ASP A 28 0.98 -12.40 3.23
C ASP A 28 1.55 -11.88 1.92
N VAL A 29 0.79 -11.02 1.24
CA VAL A 29 1.27 -10.29 0.07
C VAL A 29 2.24 -9.22 0.58
N PRO A 30 3.51 -9.22 0.15
CA PRO A 30 4.47 -8.21 0.59
C PRO A 30 4.04 -6.82 0.11
N ASP A 31 4.37 -5.80 0.89
CA ASP A 31 4.29 -4.41 0.40
C ASP A 31 5.33 -4.18 -0.70
N LEU A 32 5.22 -3.03 -1.37
CA LEU A 32 6.23 -2.54 -2.31
C LEU A 32 7.63 -2.66 -1.69
N VAL A 33 8.54 -3.25 -2.46
CA VAL A 33 9.95 -3.34 -2.07
C VAL A 33 10.65 -2.06 -2.52
N VAL A 34 11.04 -1.23 -1.54
CA VAL A 34 11.80 -0.01 -1.79
C VAL A 34 13.23 -0.36 -2.22
N PRO A 35 13.76 0.20 -3.32
CA PRO A 35 15.13 -0.07 -3.75
C PRO A 35 16.17 0.29 -2.68
N GLU A 36 17.09 -0.63 -2.42
CA GLU A 36 18.18 -0.44 -1.46
C GLU A 36 19.04 0.81 -1.77
N GLY A 37 19.70 1.33 -0.75
CA GLY A 37 20.62 2.47 -0.90
C GLY A 37 20.87 3.21 0.40
N ASN A 38 21.70 4.25 0.31
CA ASN A 38 22.05 5.13 1.43
C ASN A 38 20.92 6.14 1.66
N TRP A 39 19.84 5.69 2.26
CA TRP A 39 18.71 6.52 2.65
C TRP A 39 19.07 7.42 3.84
N SER A 40 18.60 8.66 3.80
CA SER A 40 18.73 9.65 4.87
C SER A 40 17.38 10.22 5.25
N ALA A 41 17.23 10.79 6.45
CA ALA A 41 16.03 11.52 6.82
C ALA A 41 15.74 12.61 5.77
N GLY A 42 14.51 12.64 5.26
CA GLY A 42 14.17 13.45 4.10
C GLY A 42 13.96 14.89 4.48
N THR A 43 14.80 15.81 4.02
CA THR A 43 14.54 17.25 4.12
C THR A 43 14.61 17.94 2.75
N GLN A 44 15.09 17.22 1.73
CA GLN A 44 15.35 17.76 0.39
C GLN A 44 14.08 18.09 -0.38
N LEU A 45 12.94 17.53 0.01
CA LEU A 45 11.64 17.82 -0.62
C LEU A 45 10.77 18.74 0.24
N ASP A 46 11.21 19.17 1.42
CA ASP A 46 10.40 20.01 2.30
C ASP A 46 9.96 21.31 1.62
N GLY A 47 8.69 21.66 1.81
CA GLY A 47 8.05 22.80 1.15
C GLY A 47 7.55 22.50 -0.27
N LYS A 48 7.76 21.28 -0.79
CA LYS A 48 7.20 20.86 -2.08
C LYS A 48 5.85 20.17 -1.91
N THR A 49 4.97 20.46 -2.85
CA THR A 49 3.69 19.78 -3.05
C THR A 49 3.60 19.34 -4.50
N PHE A 50 3.12 18.13 -4.75
CA PHE A 50 2.89 17.61 -6.10
C PHE A 50 1.44 17.17 -6.28
N ASP A 51 0.84 17.60 -7.38
CA ASP A 51 -0.44 17.08 -7.86
C ASP A 51 -0.17 15.77 -8.60
N PHE A 52 -0.59 14.65 -8.01
CA PHE A 52 -0.35 13.29 -8.51
C PHE A 52 -1.58 12.73 -9.20
N VAL A 53 -1.36 12.08 -10.35
CA VAL A 53 -2.36 11.25 -11.04
C VAL A 53 -1.73 9.90 -11.38
N GLY A 54 -2.36 8.83 -10.90
CA GLY A 54 -1.97 7.46 -11.16
C GLY A 54 -3.16 6.56 -11.40
N ALA A 55 -2.90 5.26 -11.36
CA ALA A 55 -3.93 4.24 -11.47
C ALA A 55 -3.62 3.02 -10.60
N ASP A 56 -4.67 2.33 -10.15
CA ASP A 56 -4.54 0.93 -9.71
C ASP A 56 -4.14 0.08 -10.93
N LEU A 57 -2.99 -0.58 -10.82
CA LEU A 57 -2.41 -1.37 -11.91
C LEU A 57 -3.22 -2.64 -12.23
N ASN A 58 -4.14 -3.06 -11.35
CA ASN A 58 -4.99 -4.22 -11.58
C ASN A 58 -6.33 -3.84 -12.23
N SER A 59 -6.98 -2.78 -11.74
CA SER A 59 -8.32 -2.39 -12.19
C SER A 59 -8.32 -1.27 -13.25
N GLY A 60 -7.25 -0.48 -13.32
CA GLY A 60 -7.18 0.74 -14.12
C GLY A 60 -7.97 1.91 -13.53
N GLU A 61 -8.47 1.80 -12.30
CA GLU A 61 -9.12 2.90 -11.59
C GLU A 61 -8.14 4.06 -11.43
N VAL A 62 -8.57 5.26 -11.84
CA VAL A 62 -7.75 6.48 -11.75
C VAL A 62 -7.69 6.94 -10.29
N LEU A 63 -6.48 7.25 -9.84
CA LEU A 63 -6.17 7.74 -8.50
C LEU A 63 -5.58 9.14 -8.62
N THR A 64 -6.16 10.12 -7.93
CA THR A 64 -5.62 11.50 -7.89
C THR A 64 -5.29 11.85 -6.46
N ASP A 65 -4.13 12.43 -6.18
CA ASP A 65 -3.71 12.78 -4.82
C ASP A 65 -2.89 14.08 -4.82
N GLU A 66 -2.74 14.67 -3.64
CA GLU A 66 -1.77 15.72 -3.39
C GLU A 66 -0.72 15.18 -2.42
N LEU A 67 0.54 15.24 -2.84
CA LEU A 67 1.69 14.72 -2.09
C LEU A 67 2.45 15.89 -1.49
N VAL A 68 2.38 16.03 -0.16
CA VAL A 68 2.92 17.17 0.57
C VAL A 68 4.13 16.75 1.40
N PHE A 69 5.22 17.50 1.28
CA PHE A 69 6.46 17.30 2.02
C PHE A 69 6.73 18.52 2.91
N ARG A 70 6.92 18.31 4.21
CA ARG A 70 7.12 19.39 5.19
C ARG A 70 7.89 18.90 6.41
N ASP A 71 8.92 19.64 6.80
CA ASP A 71 9.66 19.47 8.05
C ASP A 71 10.09 18.01 8.34
N GLY A 72 10.65 17.30 7.37
CA GLY A 72 11.02 15.89 7.58
C GLY A 72 9.91 14.88 7.32
N THR A 73 8.69 15.34 7.04
CA THR A 73 7.49 14.51 6.99
C THR A 73 6.76 14.60 5.66
N PHE A 74 6.02 13.54 5.36
CA PHE A 74 5.24 13.33 4.16
C PHE A 74 3.77 13.10 4.53
N GLN A 75 2.88 13.64 3.72
CA GLN A 75 1.44 13.39 3.79
C GLN A 75 0.86 13.22 2.39
N SER A 76 -0.03 12.23 2.26
CA SER A 76 -0.97 12.09 1.14
C SER A 76 -2.31 12.68 1.59
N SER A 77 -2.83 13.64 0.84
CA SER A 77 -4.12 14.29 1.14
C SER A 77 -5.27 13.28 1.11
N ASN A 78 -5.25 12.31 0.20
CA ASN A 78 -6.24 11.23 0.19
C ASN A 78 -6.16 10.32 1.42
N CYS A 79 -4.97 9.91 1.84
CA CYS A 79 -4.81 9.10 3.05
C CYS A 79 -5.31 9.86 4.27
N GLN A 80 -5.01 11.17 4.34
CA GLN A 80 -5.49 12.05 5.39
C GLN A 80 -7.02 12.14 5.41
N ILE A 81 -7.66 12.35 4.26
CA ILE A 81 -9.13 12.40 4.15
C ILE A 81 -9.76 11.05 4.48
N TYR A 82 -9.14 9.95 4.05
CA TYR A 82 -9.70 8.61 4.19
C TYR A 82 -9.69 8.08 5.63
N CYS A 83 -8.58 8.22 6.35
CA CYS A 83 -8.46 7.70 7.72
C CYS A 83 -7.57 8.55 8.64
N ASP A 84 -7.35 9.84 8.37
CA ASP A 84 -6.54 10.68 9.27
C ASP A 84 -5.14 10.09 9.52
N PHE A 85 -4.46 9.67 8.44
CA PHE A 85 -3.13 9.05 8.53
C PHE A 85 -2.08 9.98 9.17
N GLY A 86 -2.32 11.29 9.18
CA GLY A 86 -1.40 12.28 9.72
C GLY A 86 -0.15 12.44 8.85
N TRP A 87 0.91 12.90 9.49
CA TRP A 87 2.24 13.08 8.90
C TRP A 87 3.12 11.89 9.25
N SER A 88 3.91 11.41 8.30
CA SER A 88 4.86 10.30 8.51
C SER A 88 6.26 10.72 8.08
N ASP A 89 7.28 10.27 8.79
CA ASP A 89 8.67 10.50 8.37
C ASP A 89 8.89 9.97 6.95
N TYR A 90 9.61 10.73 6.13
CA TYR A 90 10.08 10.25 4.83
C TYR A 90 11.60 10.20 4.80
N GLN A 91 12.10 9.40 3.87
CA GLN A 91 13.53 9.28 3.61
C GLN A 91 13.82 9.64 2.17
N THR A 92 15.02 10.13 1.92
CA THR A 92 15.50 10.48 0.59
C THR A 92 16.87 9.86 0.32
N LYS A 93 17.16 9.67 -0.97
CA LYS A 93 18.51 9.48 -1.49
C LYS A 93 18.62 10.19 -2.83
N THR A 94 19.80 10.67 -3.18
CA THR A 94 20.04 11.35 -4.46
C THR A 94 20.91 10.47 -5.35
N VAL A 95 20.49 10.29 -6.61
CA VAL A 95 21.24 9.55 -7.62
C VAL A 95 21.33 10.44 -8.86
N GLY A 96 22.51 11.02 -9.10
CA GLY A 96 22.66 12.08 -10.11
C GLY A 96 21.80 13.29 -9.74
N ASP A 97 20.96 13.74 -10.67
CA ASP A 97 20.04 14.87 -10.47
C ASP A 97 18.65 14.44 -9.98
N VAL A 98 18.44 13.14 -9.74
CA VAL A 98 17.16 12.58 -9.32
C VAL A 98 17.14 12.38 -7.81
N ILE A 99 16.14 12.97 -7.16
CA ILE A 99 15.86 12.70 -5.75
C ILE A 99 14.89 11.53 -5.69
N HIS A 100 15.28 10.45 -5.03
CA HIS A 100 14.38 9.37 -4.69
C HIS A 100 13.82 9.64 -3.29
N PHE A 101 12.55 9.34 -3.06
CA PHE A 101 11.94 9.37 -1.74
C PHE A 101 11.23 8.06 -1.43
N THR A 102 11.07 7.78 -0.15
CA THR A 102 10.17 6.74 0.34
C THR A 102 9.51 7.18 1.64
N ALA A 103 8.26 6.76 1.83
CA ALA A 103 7.52 6.96 3.06
C ALA A 103 6.64 5.73 3.32
N ARG A 104 6.42 5.42 4.60
CA ARG A 104 5.46 4.41 5.03
C ARG A 104 4.43 5.08 5.93
N THR A 105 3.19 5.15 5.45
CA THR A 105 2.08 5.80 6.15
C THR A 105 1.11 4.74 6.68
N ALA A 106 0.43 5.03 7.79
CA ALA A 106 -0.51 4.09 8.40
C ALA A 106 -1.76 4.79 8.94
N CYS A 107 -2.91 4.14 8.76
CA CYS A 107 -4.19 4.55 9.33
C CYS A 107 -4.18 4.28 10.84
N PRO A 108 -4.51 5.25 11.71
CA PRO A 108 -4.49 5.07 13.16
C PRO A 108 -5.58 4.13 13.69
N THR A 109 -6.65 3.90 12.92
CA THR A 109 -7.85 3.19 13.41
C THR A 109 -8.19 1.89 12.67
N ALA A 110 -7.51 1.59 11.57
CA ALA A 110 -7.73 0.39 10.77
C ALA A 110 -6.39 -0.10 10.17
N PRO A 111 -6.27 -1.38 9.79
CA PRO A 111 -5.00 -1.99 9.40
C PRO A 111 -4.64 -1.67 7.94
N HIS A 112 -4.68 -0.39 7.59
CA HIS A 112 -4.25 0.13 6.30
C HIS A 112 -2.84 0.69 6.42
N THR A 113 -1.98 0.29 5.50
CA THR A 113 -0.63 0.82 5.37
C THR A 113 -0.41 1.16 3.90
N VAL A 114 0.25 2.29 3.64
CA VAL A 114 0.71 2.61 2.29
C VAL A 114 2.23 2.73 2.32
N VAL A 115 2.89 2.02 1.41
CA VAL A 115 4.32 2.19 1.14
C VAL A 115 4.44 2.95 -0.17
N TRP A 116 5.18 4.06 -0.12
CA TRP A 116 5.43 4.95 -1.22
C TRP A 116 6.89 4.87 -1.62
N TYR A 117 7.15 4.84 -2.92
CA TYR A 117 8.46 5.13 -3.49
C TYR A 117 8.25 6.04 -4.69
N GLY A 118 9.05 7.09 -4.77
CA GLY A 118 9.00 7.96 -5.93
C GLY A 118 10.33 8.59 -6.27
N THR A 119 10.37 9.16 -7.46
CA THR A 119 11.49 9.89 -8.02
C THR A 119 11.03 11.29 -8.38
N VAL A 120 11.85 12.27 -8.04
CA VAL A 120 11.63 13.68 -8.33
C VAL A 120 12.77 14.16 -9.20
N ASN A 121 12.41 14.72 -10.36
CA ASN A 121 13.33 15.37 -11.29
C ASN A 121 12.78 16.76 -11.62
N GLY A 122 13.39 17.78 -11.02
CA GLY A 122 12.88 19.15 -11.09
C GLY A 122 11.49 19.26 -10.46
N ASP A 123 10.50 19.57 -11.28
CA ASP A 123 9.11 19.75 -10.88
C ASP A 123 8.22 18.54 -11.19
N THR A 124 8.78 17.46 -11.73
CA THR A 124 8.03 16.22 -12.02
C THR A 124 8.29 15.20 -10.94
N VAL A 125 7.24 14.48 -10.56
CA VAL A 125 7.32 13.30 -9.69
C VAL A 125 6.79 12.07 -10.42
N GLU A 126 7.46 10.93 -10.27
CA GLU A 126 6.91 9.61 -10.58
C GLU A 126 6.81 8.82 -9.28
N VAL A 127 5.71 8.10 -9.10
CA VAL A 127 5.43 7.38 -7.86
C VAL A 127 4.89 6.01 -8.16
N GLU A 128 5.38 5.02 -7.41
CA GLU A 128 4.77 3.71 -7.26
C GLU A 128 4.52 3.42 -5.79
N GLY A 129 3.53 2.58 -5.52
CA GLY A 129 3.15 2.28 -4.16
C GLY A 129 2.25 1.09 -4.03
N THR A 130 2.11 0.66 -2.77
CA THR A 130 1.14 -0.35 -2.38
C THR A 130 0.30 0.18 -1.23
N TRP A 131 -1.01 0.22 -1.42
CA TRP A 131 -1.96 0.33 -0.31
C TRP A 131 -2.37 -1.07 0.10
N THR A 132 -2.09 -1.44 1.34
CA THR A 132 -2.40 -2.77 1.86
C THR A 132 -3.31 -2.71 3.07
N THR A 133 -4.38 -3.51 3.02
CA THR A 133 -5.22 -3.84 4.17
C THR A 133 -4.90 -5.25 4.62
N ARG A 134 -4.37 -5.41 5.84
CA ARG A 134 -4.01 -6.72 6.40
C ARG A 134 -4.92 -7.13 7.55
N ARG A 135 -5.56 -8.28 7.42
CA ARG A 135 -6.32 -8.92 8.51
C ARG A 135 -5.89 -10.39 8.63
N TRP A 136 -6.20 -11.01 9.76
CA TRP A 136 -5.74 -12.36 10.09
C TRP A 136 -6.12 -13.45 9.07
N TYR A 137 -7.16 -13.25 8.25
CA TYR A 137 -7.67 -14.22 7.27
C TYR A 137 -7.65 -13.71 5.83
N TRP A 138 -7.25 -12.46 5.59
CA TRP A 138 -7.16 -11.91 4.25
C TRP A 138 -6.27 -10.67 4.18
N THR A 139 -5.65 -10.53 3.01
CA THR A 139 -4.95 -9.33 2.61
C THR A 139 -5.54 -8.84 1.29
N HIS A 140 -5.85 -7.56 1.24
CA HIS A 140 -6.18 -6.83 0.01
C HIS A 140 -5.10 -5.80 -0.22
N GLN A 141 -4.56 -5.77 -1.43
CA GLN A 141 -3.54 -4.83 -1.81
C GLN A 141 -3.93 -4.19 -3.13
N ILE A 142 -3.81 -2.87 -3.18
CA ILE A 142 -3.84 -2.08 -4.40
C ILE A 142 -2.39 -1.74 -4.72
N VAL A 143 -1.94 -2.09 -5.91
CA VAL A 143 -0.64 -1.66 -6.44
C VAL A 143 -0.93 -0.50 -7.37
N PHE A 144 -0.28 0.64 -7.17
CA PHE A 144 -0.51 1.82 -7.99
C PHE A 144 0.80 2.38 -8.50
N ALA A 145 0.71 3.04 -9.66
CA ALA A 145 1.77 3.90 -10.17
C ALA A 145 1.17 5.09 -10.90
N GLY A 146 1.95 6.17 -11.00
CA GLY A 146 1.54 7.38 -11.68
C GLY A 146 2.63 8.44 -11.70
N SER A 147 2.25 9.63 -12.13
CA SER A 147 3.13 10.78 -12.16
C SER A 147 2.39 12.04 -11.77
N GLY A 148 3.15 13.09 -11.51
CA GLY A 148 2.62 14.37 -11.10
C GLY A 148 3.58 15.51 -11.41
N SER A 149 3.11 16.71 -11.18
CA SER A 149 3.92 17.93 -11.28
C SER A 149 3.78 18.76 -10.01
N ALA A 150 4.78 19.60 -9.74
CA ALA A 150 4.72 20.55 -8.65
C ALA A 150 3.42 21.36 -8.73
N ALA A 151 2.69 21.40 -7.62
CA ALA A 151 1.47 22.18 -7.53
C ALA A 151 1.80 23.65 -7.79
N ALA A 152 0.94 24.33 -8.55
CA ALA A 152 1.12 25.76 -8.80
C ALA A 152 1.11 26.52 -7.47
N PRO A 153 2.01 27.51 -7.27
CA PRO A 153 1.93 28.37 -6.10
C PRO A 153 0.54 29.00 -6.05
N VAL A 154 -0.17 28.84 -4.94
CA VAL A 154 -1.46 29.50 -4.73
C VAL A 154 -1.20 31.01 -4.77
N PRO A 155 -1.73 31.77 -5.75
CA PRO A 155 -1.50 33.21 -5.81
C PRO A 155 -2.07 33.87 -4.54
N GLY A 156 -1.22 34.50 -3.74
CA GLY A 156 -1.62 35.22 -2.53
C GLY A 156 -1.08 34.67 -1.19
N GLN A 157 -0.24 33.63 -1.20
CA GLN A 157 0.60 33.30 -0.03
C GLN A 157 1.97 33.97 -0.14
N ASP A 158 1.96 35.29 -0.30
CA ASP A 158 3.15 36.09 0.00
C ASP A 158 3.31 36.13 1.51
N VAL A 159 4.48 35.68 1.95
CA VAL A 159 4.94 35.65 3.33
C VAL A 159 4.85 37.06 3.94
N GLU A 160 4.00 37.24 4.96
CA GLU A 160 4.18 38.35 5.88
C GLU A 160 5.40 38.06 6.77
N GLY A 161 6.47 38.83 6.57
CA GLY A 161 7.38 39.30 7.63
C GLY A 161 8.48 38.35 8.08
#